data_AF-A0A0D0NAL8-F1
#
_entry.id   AF-A0A0D0NAL8-F1
#
_cell.length_a   1.000
_cell.length_b   1.000
_cell.length_c   1.000
_cell.angle_alpha   90.00
_cell.angle_beta   90.00
_cell.angle_gamma   90.00
#
_symmetry.space_group_name_H-M   'P 1'
#
loop_
_entity.id
_entity.type
_entity.pdbx_description
1 polymer ?
#
loop_
_entity_poly.entity_id
_entity_poly.type
_entity_poly.pdbx_seq_one_letter_code
_entity_poly.pdbx_strand_id
1 'polypeptide(L)'
;MRDRLDRAIAEKGHSKYFYEHAKAAAAGTVDDVRKFLDVDMPQILVQDKYVRISQILSLSEPGSPLRQAAQEALEGGTEADADRFLTTVWPSFATEYRVKVARILNEPGITRILRDAANEALDGKDQELIHFIARLPQLRHDDDQLRISRLIEVGGPEVRKAALAALENGSNEALRTFLEVGLAEAQARDAAAQEQQNHPQTGNNGNNGNSGTGVTQASNTTTVTTTTVTATDTTTAATGVLASTGVDAPLGAITAAGATSVALGAALVAARRRRQHQS
;
A
#
# COMPACT_ATOMS: atom_id res chain seq x y z
N MET A 1 7.54 -47.95 -25.87
CA MET A 1 8.26 -46.69 -26.15
C MET A 1 7.30 -45.53 -26.34
N ARG A 2 6.32 -45.62 -27.24
CA ARG A 2 5.28 -44.58 -27.40
C ARG A 2 4.51 -44.30 -26.10
N ASP A 3 4.11 -45.33 -25.36
CA ASP A 3 3.47 -45.14 -24.04
C ASP A 3 4.34 -44.40 -23.00
N ARG A 4 5.68 -44.50 -23.09
CA ARG A 4 6.59 -43.73 -22.21
C ARG A 4 6.61 -42.26 -22.63
N LEU A 5 6.63 -41.99 -23.93
CA LEU A 5 6.55 -40.63 -24.47
C LEU A 5 5.20 -39.99 -24.13
N ASP A 6 4.09 -40.72 -24.27
CA ASP A 6 2.76 -40.22 -23.93
C ASP A 6 2.65 -39.89 -22.43
N ARG A 7 3.26 -40.72 -21.57
CA ARG A 7 3.34 -40.43 -20.13
C ARG A 7 4.17 -39.18 -19.85
N ALA A 8 5.32 -39.02 -20.50
CA ALA A 8 6.17 -37.85 -20.35
C ALA A 8 5.47 -36.57 -20.83
N ILE A 9 4.68 -36.64 -21.91
CA ILE A 9 3.87 -35.51 -22.41
C ILE A 9 2.68 -35.21 -21.49
N ALA A 10 2.10 -36.22 -20.84
CA ALA A 10 0.99 -36.03 -19.91
C ALA A 10 1.38 -35.36 -18.59
N GLU A 11 2.67 -35.41 -18.22
CA GLU A 11 3.21 -34.69 -17.08
C GLU A 11 3.07 -33.17 -17.28
N LYS A 12 2.40 -32.51 -16.35
CA LYS A 12 2.20 -31.06 -16.40
C LYS A 12 3.46 -30.34 -15.91
N GLY A 13 3.72 -29.17 -16.46
CA GLY A 13 4.76 -28.26 -15.97
C GLY A 13 6.03 -28.19 -16.82
N HIS A 14 6.14 -29.01 -17.87
CA HIS A 14 7.25 -28.94 -18.82
C HIS A 14 7.26 -27.63 -19.62
N SER A 15 8.45 -27.23 -20.09
CA SER A 15 8.59 -26.05 -20.93
C SER A 15 7.95 -26.23 -22.30
N LYS A 16 7.65 -25.11 -22.98
CA LYS A 16 7.21 -25.14 -24.38
C LYS A 16 8.20 -25.90 -25.26
N TYR A 17 9.50 -25.71 -25.00
CA TYR A 17 10.59 -26.37 -25.71
C TYR A 17 10.53 -27.90 -25.57
N PHE A 18 10.27 -28.41 -24.36
CA PHE A 18 10.03 -29.83 -24.14
C PHE A 18 8.89 -30.37 -25.02
N TYR A 19 7.73 -29.70 -25.05
CA TYR A 19 6.58 -30.17 -25.82
C TYR A 19 6.82 -30.15 -27.33
N GLU A 20 7.54 -29.14 -27.85
CA GLU A 20 7.90 -29.08 -29.26
C GLU A 20 8.78 -30.26 -29.65
N HIS A 21 9.80 -30.58 -28.84
CA HIS A 21 10.70 -31.71 -29.08
C HIS A 21 10.01 -33.07 -28.90
N ALA A 22 9.16 -33.21 -27.87
CA ALA A 22 8.39 -34.42 -27.63
C ALA A 22 7.41 -34.71 -28.77
N LYS A 23 6.75 -33.67 -29.30
CA LYS A 23 5.83 -33.79 -30.44
C LYS A 23 6.56 -34.13 -31.74
N ALA A 24 7.74 -33.53 -31.98
CA ALA A 24 8.58 -33.87 -33.12
C ALA A 24 9.03 -35.34 -33.08
N ALA A 25 9.45 -35.83 -31.90
CA ALA A 25 9.80 -37.23 -31.70
C ALA A 25 8.60 -38.17 -31.89
N ALA A 26 7.41 -37.79 -31.40
CA ALA A 26 6.18 -38.57 -31.57
C ALA A 26 5.76 -38.74 -33.04
N ALA A 27 6.00 -37.73 -33.88
CA ALA A 27 5.71 -37.76 -35.31
C ALA A 27 6.76 -38.54 -36.13
N GLY A 28 7.90 -38.86 -35.52
CA GLY A 28 9.02 -39.55 -36.17
C GLY A 28 8.99 -41.08 -36.05
N THR A 29 10.17 -41.67 -36.19
CA THR A 29 10.40 -43.11 -36.07
C THR A 29 10.50 -43.55 -34.61
N VAL A 30 10.50 -44.87 -34.38
CA VAL A 30 10.73 -45.42 -33.03
C VAL A 30 12.13 -45.07 -32.51
N ASP A 31 13.11 -44.89 -33.40
CA ASP A 31 14.46 -44.47 -33.02
C ASP A 31 14.49 -43.01 -32.60
N ASP A 32 13.69 -42.14 -33.20
CA ASP A 32 13.53 -40.74 -32.77
C ASP A 32 12.89 -40.66 -31.39
N VAL A 33 11.85 -41.46 -31.13
CA VAL A 33 11.25 -41.59 -29.80
C VAL A 33 12.27 -42.06 -28.77
N ARG A 34 13.12 -43.04 -29.12
CA ARG A 34 14.17 -43.53 -28.22
C ARG A 34 15.21 -42.45 -27.94
N LYS A 35 15.72 -41.78 -28.99
CA LYS A 35 16.69 -40.69 -28.85
C LYS A 35 16.14 -39.57 -27.96
N PHE A 36 14.89 -39.17 -28.18
CA PHE A 36 14.28 -38.14 -27.34
C PHE A 36 14.22 -38.57 -25.88
N LEU A 37 13.71 -39.78 -25.59
CA LEU A 37 13.56 -40.25 -24.22
C LEU A 37 14.90 -40.46 -23.49
N ASP A 38 15.92 -40.96 -24.19
CA ASP A 38 17.19 -41.36 -23.57
C ASP A 38 18.25 -40.24 -23.58
N VAL A 39 18.15 -39.28 -24.49
CA VAL A 39 19.18 -38.23 -24.70
C VAL A 39 18.59 -36.82 -24.56
N ASP A 40 17.58 -36.48 -25.35
CA ASP A 40 17.12 -35.09 -25.43
C ASP A 40 16.34 -34.67 -24.18
N MET A 41 15.45 -35.54 -23.68
CA MET A 41 14.60 -35.28 -22.52
C MET A 41 15.42 -34.98 -21.25
N PRO A 42 16.42 -35.79 -20.84
CA PRO A 42 17.26 -35.45 -19.69
C PRO A 42 17.93 -34.08 -19.81
N GLN A 43 18.46 -33.74 -20.99
CA GLN A 43 19.11 -32.45 -21.23
C GLN A 43 18.12 -31.28 -21.15
N ILE A 44 16.93 -31.44 -21.73
CA ILE A 44 15.86 -30.44 -21.68
C ILE A 44 15.42 -30.22 -20.23
N LEU A 45 15.21 -31.27 -19.45
CA LEU A 45 14.78 -31.15 -18.07
C LEU A 45 15.84 -30.42 -17.21
N VAL A 46 17.13 -30.69 -17.42
CA VAL A 46 18.21 -29.97 -16.75
C VAL A 46 18.21 -28.49 -17.12
N GLN A 47 18.05 -28.16 -18.41
CA GLN A 47 17.95 -26.77 -18.85
C GLN A 47 16.72 -26.07 -18.26
N ASP A 48 15.57 -26.74 -18.22
CA ASP A 48 14.33 -26.23 -17.62
C ASP A 48 14.52 -25.90 -16.13
N LYS A 49 15.26 -26.73 -15.38
CA LYS A 49 15.63 -26.44 -13.98
C LYS A 49 16.41 -25.13 -13.88
N TYR A 50 17.48 -24.96 -14.67
CA TYR A 50 18.29 -23.74 -14.65
C TYR A 50 17.51 -22.50 -15.09
N VAL A 51 16.66 -22.62 -16.10
CA VAL A 51 15.77 -21.54 -16.54
C VAL A 51 14.85 -21.13 -15.38
N ARG A 52 14.22 -22.10 -14.70
CA ARG A 52 13.36 -21.82 -13.54
C ARG A 52 14.11 -21.12 -12.42
N ILE A 53 15.32 -21.56 -12.09
CA ILE A 53 16.16 -20.91 -11.06
C ILE A 53 16.54 -19.49 -11.49
N SER A 54 16.91 -19.27 -12.76
CA SER A 54 17.24 -17.94 -13.28
C SER A 54 16.04 -16.98 -13.21
N GLN A 55 14.83 -17.46 -13.47
CA GLN A 55 13.61 -16.67 -13.34
C GLN A 55 13.34 -16.31 -11.88
N ILE A 56 13.50 -17.26 -10.96
CA ILE A 56 13.40 -17.02 -9.52
C ILE A 56 14.42 -15.94 -9.12
N LEU A 57 15.68 -16.07 -9.56
CA LEU A 57 16.73 -15.09 -9.31
C LEU A 57 16.35 -13.70 -9.81
N SER A 58 15.92 -13.58 -11.07
CA SER A 58 15.58 -12.30 -11.71
C SER A 58 14.41 -11.58 -11.04
N LEU A 59 13.41 -12.32 -10.59
CA LEU A 59 12.22 -11.76 -9.95
C LEU A 59 12.39 -11.56 -8.43
N SER A 60 13.39 -12.19 -7.81
CA SER A 60 13.65 -12.03 -6.39
C SER A 60 14.22 -10.65 -6.06
N GLU A 61 13.78 -10.12 -4.92
CA GLU A 61 14.24 -8.83 -4.41
C GLU A 61 15.78 -8.80 -4.28
N PRO A 62 16.44 -7.69 -4.70
CA PRO A 62 17.87 -7.52 -4.54
C PRO A 62 18.32 -7.74 -3.09
N GLY A 63 19.35 -8.56 -2.88
CA GLY A 63 19.87 -8.87 -1.54
C GLY A 63 19.03 -9.84 -0.71
N SER A 64 17.89 -10.31 -1.20
CA SER A 64 17.08 -11.29 -0.46
C SER A 64 17.78 -12.65 -0.31
N PRO A 65 17.52 -13.41 0.78
CA PRO A 65 18.07 -14.76 0.95
C PRO A 65 17.68 -15.71 -0.18
N LEU A 66 16.49 -15.55 -0.75
CA LEU A 66 16.04 -16.34 -1.90
C LEU A 66 16.90 -16.05 -3.13
N ARG A 67 17.20 -14.77 -3.41
CA ARG A 67 18.06 -14.37 -4.52
C ARG A 67 19.48 -14.95 -4.36
N GLN A 68 20.04 -14.87 -3.16
CA GLN A 68 21.35 -15.45 -2.85
C GLN A 68 21.37 -16.97 -3.07
N ALA A 69 20.39 -17.68 -2.53
CA ALA A 69 20.30 -19.14 -2.71
C ALA A 69 20.09 -19.55 -4.17
N ALA A 70 19.33 -18.77 -4.95
CA ALA A 70 19.18 -19.01 -6.38
C ALA A 70 20.50 -18.77 -7.14
N GLN A 71 21.27 -17.75 -6.75
CA GLN A 71 22.58 -17.46 -7.33
C GLN A 71 23.58 -18.58 -7.03
N GLU A 72 23.67 -19.02 -5.78
CA GLU A 72 24.53 -20.15 -5.36
C GLU A 72 24.20 -21.42 -6.13
N ALA A 73 22.91 -21.71 -6.35
CA ALA A 73 22.48 -22.88 -7.12
C ALA A 73 22.90 -22.81 -8.60
N LEU A 74 22.95 -21.61 -9.19
CA LEU A 74 23.42 -21.42 -10.57
C LEU A 74 24.96 -21.45 -10.67
N GLU A 75 25.66 -20.87 -9.68
CA GLU A 75 27.13 -20.83 -9.65
C GLU A 75 27.74 -22.21 -9.39
N GLY A 76 27.09 -23.05 -8.58
CA GLY A 76 27.48 -24.45 -8.41
C GLY A 76 27.48 -25.22 -9.73
N GLY A 77 26.55 -24.88 -10.65
CA GLY A 77 26.51 -25.40 -12.01
C GLY A 77 26.25 -26.91 -12.13
N THR A 78 25.90 -27.57 -11.02
CA THR A 78 25.57 -29.00 -11.00
C THR A 78 24.06 -29.23 -10.95
N GLU A 79 23.59 -30.32 -11.56
CA GLU A 79 22.18 -30.71 -11.49
C GLU A 79 21.74 -30.96 -10.04
N ALA A 80 22.64 -31.48 -9.18
CA ALA A 80 22.34 -31.72 -7.78
C ALA A 80 22.07 -30.42 -7.00
N ASP A 81 22.78 -29.33 -7.32
CA ASP A 81 22.53 -28.02 -6.71
C ASP A 81 21.19 -27.44 -7.16
N ALA A 82 20.89 -27.56 -8.46
CA ALA A 82 19.60 -27.15 -9.00
C ALA A 82 18.44 -27.93 -8.37
N ASP A 83 18.59 -29.25 -8.21
CA ASP A 83 17.59 -30.10 -7.57
C ASP A 83 17.41 -29.78 -6.10
N ARG A 84 18.51 -29.60 -5.36
CA ARG A 84 18.46 -29.19 -3.95
C ARG A 84 17.72 -27.86 -3.81
N PHE A 85 18.02 -26.88 -4.67
CA PHE A 85 17.33 -25.60 -4.63
C PHE A 85 15.83 -25.76 -4.91
N LEU A 86 15.44 -26.44 -6.00
CA LEU A 86 14.04 -26.54 -6.41
C LEU A 86 13.18 -27.44 -5.51
N THR A 87 13.78 -28.43 -4.85
CA THR A 87 13.05 -29.40 -4.01
C THR A 87 13.07 -29.08 -2.52
N THR A 88 14.08 -28.34 -2.05
CA THR A 88 14.28 -28.08 -0.63
C THR A 88 14.20 -26.59 -0.30
N VAL A 89 14.96 -25.75 -1.02
CA VAL A 89 15.06 -24.32 -0.71
C VAL A 89 13.84 -23.55 -1.19
N TRP A 90 13.46 -23.69 -2.46
CA TRP A 90 12.33 -22.97 -3.03
C TRP A 90 10.99 -23.23 -2.32
N PRO A 91 10.62 -24.49 -1.96
CA PRO A 91 9.34 -24.76 -1.30
C PRO A 91 9.16 -24.08 0.06
N SER A 92 10.22 -23.84 0.83
CA SER A 92 10.11 -23.10 2.10
C SER A 92 9.71 -21.65 1.85
N PHE A 93 10.41 -20.95 0.96
CA PHE A 93 10.06 -19.58 0.56
C PHE A 93 8.67 -19.49 -0.08
N ALA A 94 8.33 -20.43 -0.96
CA ALA A 94 7.02 -20.46 -1.61
C ALA A 94 5.88 -20.57 -0.58
N THR A 95 6.09 -21.36 0.48
CA THR A 95 5.11 -21.48 1.58
C THR A 95 4.96 -20.16 2.33
N GLU A 96 6.08 -19.53 2.70
CA GLU A 96 6.06 -18.23 3.37
C GLU A 96 5.38 -17.14 2.53
N TYR A 97 5.66 -17.11 1.23
CA TYR A 97 5.03 -16.19 0.30
C TYR A 97 3.53 -16.43 0.20
N ARG A 98 3.08 -17.69 0.05
CA ARG A 98 1.63 -18.00 0.04
C ARG A 98 0.94 -17.56 1.34
N VAL A 99 1.59 -17.74 2.50
CA VAL A 99 1.06 -17.23 3.79
C VAL A 99 0.98 -15.70 3.79
N LYS A 100 1.99 -15.01 3.25
CA LYS A 100 1.99 -13.54 3.11
C LYS A 100 0.85 -13.06 2.21
N VAL A 101 0.62 -13.73 1.07
CA VAL A 101 -0.50 -13.44 0.16
C VAL A 101 -1.85 -13.70 0.83
N ALA A 102 -2.01 -14.83 1.53
CA ALA A 102 -3.23 -15.14 2.28
C ALA A 102 -3.51 -14.11 3.38
N ARG A 103 -2.47 -13.56 4.04
CA ARG A 103 -2.65 -12.47 5.01
C ARG A 103 -3.19 -11.21 4.35
N ILE A 104 -2.67 -10.84 3.17
CA ILE A 104 -3.16 -9.69 2.38
C ILE A 104 -4.64 -9.85 2.04
N LEU A 105 -5.06 -11.03 1.59
CA LEU A 105 -6.46 -11.30 1.24
C LEU A 105 -7.42 -11.11 2.42
N ASN A 106 -6.93 -11.31 3.65
CA ASN A 106 -7.69 -11.10 4.88
C ASN A 106 -7.62 -9.65 5.41
N GLU A 107 -6.83 -8.77 4.79
CA GLU A 107 -6.79 -7.36 5.19
C GLU A 107 -8.15 -6.69 4.87
N PRO A 108 -8.76 -6.00 5.84
CA PRO A 108 -10.05 -5.36 5.62
C PRO A 108 -9.90 -4.17 4.65
N GLY A 109 -10.84 -4.07 3.72
CA GLY A 109 -10.94 -2.91 2.83
C GLY A 109 -9.94 -2.86 1.67
N ILE A 110 -9.16 -3.93 1.42
CA ILE A 110 -8.37 -4.04 0.19
C ILE A 110 -9.27 -3.89 -1.05
N THR A 111 -8.73 -3.30 -2.11
CA THR A 111 -9.48 -3.14 -3.36
C THR A 111 -9.61 -4.48 -4.10
N ARG A 112 -10.55 -4.51 -5.04
CA ARG A 112 -10.72 -5.65 -5.96
C ARG A 112 -9.45 -5.93 -6.76
N ILE A 113 -8.69 -4.89 -7.13
CA ILE A 113 -7.48 -5.03 -7.95
C ILE A 113 -6.41 -5.80 -7.18
N LEU A 114 -6.11 -5.40 -5.94
CA LEU A 114 -5.14 -6.10 -5.11
C LEU A 114 -5.62 -7.52 -4.76
N ARG A 115 -6.93 -7.68 -4.50
CA ARG A 115 -7.53 -9.00 -4.24
C ARG A 115 -7.40 -9.95 -5.43
N ASP A 116 -7.72 -9.50 -6.63
CA ASP A 116 -7.67 -10.32 -7.84
C ASP A 116 -6.22 -10.73 -8.13
N ALA A 117 -5.26 -9.80 -8.03
CA ALA A 117 -3.84 -10.10 -8.20
C ALA A 117 -3.30 -11.10 -7.14
N ALA A 118 -3.77 -10.99 -5.89
CA ALA A 118 -3.41 -11.91 -4.83
C ALA A 118 -3.98 -13.33 -5.06
N ASN A 119 -5.22 -13.44 -5.55
CA ASN A 119 -5.81 -14.73 -5.91
C ASN A 119 -5.07 -15.36 -7.09
N GLU A 120 -4.74 -14.57 -8.14
CA GLU A 120 -3.95 -15.05 -9.27
C GLU A 120 -2.58 -15.57 -8.83
N ALA A 121 -1.94 -14.92 -7.86
CA ALA A 121 -0.67 -15.37 -7.29
C ALA A 121 -0.78 -16.70 -6.51
N LEU A 122 -1.93 -16.99 -5.88
CA LEU A 122 -2.17 -18.23 -5.15
C LEU A 122 -2.57 -19.39 -6.07
N ASP A 123 -3.36 -19.11 -7.10
CA ASP A 123 -3.82 -20.09 -8.09
C ASP A 123 -2.78 -20.38 -9.18
N GLY A 124 -1.86 -19.43 -9.39
CA GLY A 124 -0.80 -19.49 -10.37
C GLY A 124 0.36 -20.42 -10.00
N LYS A 125 1.36 -20.46 -10.89
CA LYS A 125 2.61 -21.17 -10.65
C LYS A 125 3.53 -20.29 -9.80
N ASP A 126 4.71 -20.83 -9.53
CA ASP A 126 5.74 -20.14 -8.75
C ASP A 126 6.16 -18.79 -9.36
N GLN A 127 6.09 -18.65 -10.68
CA GLN A 127 6.37 -17.40 -11.35
C GLN A 127 5.38 -16.32 -10.93
N GLU A 128 4.08 -16.60 -10.98
CA GLU A 128 3.02 -15.67 -10.61
C GLU A 128 3.14 -15.26 -9.14
N LEU A 129 3.47 -16.22 -8.25
CA LEU A 129 3.70 -15.96 -6.84
C LEU A 129 4.87 -14.98 -6.62
N ILE A 130 6.04 -15.25 -7.20
CA ILE A 130 7.22 -14.36 -7.02
C ILE A 130 6.95 -13.01 -7.66
N HIS A 131 6.31 -13.00 -8.84
CA HIS A 131 6.03 -11.77 -9.55
C HIS A 131 5.08 -10.87 -8.75
N PHE A 132 4.08 -11.45 -8.09
CA PHE A 132 3.20 -10.75 -7.16
C PHE A 132 3.98 -10.19 -5.96
N ILE A 133 4.82 -11.01 -5.30
CA ILE A 133 5.60 -10.58 -4.15
C ILE A 133 6.56 -9.44 -4.51
N ALA A 134 7.19 -9.49 -5.68
CA ALA A 134 8.09 -8.45 -6.18
C ALA A 134 7.35 -7.13 -6.44
N ARG A 135 6.13 -7.18 -6.99
CA ARG A 135 5.30 -5.99 -7.26
C ARG A 135 4.48 -5.52 -6.06
N LEU A 136 4.41 -6.32 -4.99
CA LEU A 136 3.56 -6.06 -3.84
C LEU A 136 3.72 -4.66 -3.23
N PRO A 137 4.94 -4.09 -3.08
CA PRO A 137 5.08 -2.74 -2.56
C PRO A 137 4.34 -1.68 -3.39
N GLN A 138 4.43 -1.77 -4.72
CA GLN A 138 3.72 -0.87 -5.63
C GLN A 138 2.21 -1.13 -5.59
N LEU A 139 1.80 -2.41 -5.64
CA LEU A 139 0.38 -2.76 -5.59
C LEU A 139 -0.28 -2.28 -4.30
N ARG A 140 0.43 -2.29 -3.16
CA ARG A 140 -0.05 -1.75 -1.88
C ARG A 140 -0.16 -0.23 -1.91
N HIS A 141 0.83 0.45 -2.48
CA HIS A 141 0.79 1.90 -2.65
C HIS A 141 -0.45 2.32 -3.46
N ASP A 142 -0.65 1.68 -4.61
CA ASP A 142 -1.80 1.95 -5.49
C ASP A 142 -3.13 1.61 -4.79
N ASP A 143 -3.19 0.50 -4.06
CA ASP A 143 -4.36 0.09 -3.27
C ASP A 143 -4.72 1.13 -2.19
N ASP A 144 -3.72 1.58 -1.43
CA ASP A 144 -3.91 2.57 -0.36
C ASP A 144 -4.32 3.93 -0.95
N GLN A 145 -3.76 4.37 -2.08
CA GLN A 145 -4.22 5.58 -2.79
C GLN A 145 -5.69 5.47 -3.22
N LEU A 146 -6.10 4.34 -3.80
CA LEU A 146 -7.48 4.11 -4.23
C LEU A 146 -8.46 4.02 -3.06
N ARG A 147 -8.03 3.49 -1.91
CA ARG A 147 -8.84 3.47 -0.69
C ARG A 147 -9.06 4.89 -0.18
N ILE A 148 -8.01 5.71 -0.17
CA ILE A 148 -8.08 7.09 0.30
C ILE A 148 -8.91 7.96 -0.65
N SER A 149 -8.79 7.78 -1.96
CA SER A 149 -9.62 8.54 -2.92
C SER A 149 -11.12 8.27 -2.73
N ARG A 150 -11.51 7.03 -2.44
CA ARG A 150 -12.91 6.70 -2.08
C ARG A 150 -13.35 7.38 -0.79
N LEU A 151 -12.47 7.47 0.21
CA LEU A 151 -12.76 8.15 1.48
C LEU A 151 -12.98 9.67 1.29
N ILE A 152 -12.35 10.29 0.29
CA ILE A 152 -12.58 11.71 -0.06
C ILE A 152 -14.01 11.91 -0.60
N GLU A 153 -14.51 10.96 -1.39
CA GLU A 153 -15.85 11.02 -1.98
C GLU A 153 -16.95 10.82 -0.93
N VAL A 154 -16.81 9.79 -0.08
CA VAL A 154 -17.87 9.41 0.87
C VAL A 154 -17.70 10.03 2.27
N GLY A 155 -16.50 10.53 2.60
CA GLY A 155 -16.16 11.01 3.93
C GLY A 155 -16.75 12.40 4.26
N GLY A 156 -16.83 12.68 5.56
CA GLY A 156 -17.18 14.01 6.07
C GLY A 156 -16.04 15.03 5.85
N PRO A 157 -16.26 16.30 6.20
CA PRO A 157 -15.32 17.38 5.93
C PRO A 157 -13.91 17.14 6.52
N GLU A 158 -13.81 16.62 7.74
CA GLU A 158 -12.51 16.33 8.37
C GLU A 158 -11.84 15.10 7.75
N VAL A 159 -12.61 14.05 7.43
CA VAL A 159 -12.08 12.87 6.71
C VAL A 159 -11.53 13.29 5.35
N ARG A 160 -12.26 14.13 4.61
CA ARG A 160 -11.83 14.62 3.29
C ARG A 160 -10.54 15.42 3.39
N LYS A 161 -10.46 16.34 4.36
CA LYS A 161 -9.27 17.17 4.58
C LYS A 161 -8.04 16.32 4.93
N ALA A 162 -8.18 15.37 5.84
CA ALA A 162 -7.08 14.51 6.26
C ALA A 162 -6.65 13.54 5.13
N ALA A 163 -7.60 13.01 4.37
CA ALA A 163 -7.34 12.17 3.21
C ALA A 163 -6.58 12.90 2.10
N LEU A 164 -6.96 14.16 1.79
CA LEU A 164 -6.25 14.98 0.82
C LEU A 164 -4.80 15.25 1.24
N ALA A 165 -4.57 15.56 2.52
CA ALA A 165 -3.22 15.77 3.04
C ALA A 165 -2.35 14.50 2.92
N ALA A 166 -2.94 13.31 3.14
CA ALA A 166 -2.23 12.04 2.95
C ALA A 166 -1.87 11.79 1.47
N LEU A 167 -2.79 12.07 0.55
CA LEU A 167 -2.54 11.96 -0.90
C LEU A 167 -1.50 12.96 -1.41
N GLU A 168 -1.52 14.19 -0.90
CA GLU A 168 -0.55 15.24 -1.28
C GLU A 168 0.87 14.86 -0.84
N ASN A 169 1.02 14.24 0.34
CA ASN A 169 2.29 13.67 0.76
C ASN A 169 2.71 12.50 -0.16
N GLY A 170 1.77 11.63 -0.49
CA GLY A 170 1.95 10.57 -1.49
C GLY A 170 2.90 9.43 -1.10
N SER A 171 3.60 9.52 0.04
CA SER A 171 4.45 8.44 0.54
C SER A 171 3.64 7.26 1.09
N ASN A 172 4.16 6.04 0.93
CA ASN A 172 3.55 4.83 1.49
C ASN A 172 3.24 4.98 2.99
N GLU A 173 4.16 5.57 3.75
CA GLU A 173 4.01 5.79 5.19
C GLU A 173 2.86 6.74 5.50
N ALA A 174 2.73 7.86 4.78
CA ALA A 174 1.65 8.81 5.01
C ALA A 174 0.28 8.22 4.68
N LEU A 175 0.17 7.50 3.56
CA LEU A 175 -1.07 6.83 3.16
C LEU A 175 -1.49 5.78 4.20
N ARG A 176 -0.53 4.96 4.65
CA ARG A 176 -0.76 3.92 5.65
C ARG A 176 -1.16 4.50 7.00
N THR A 177 -0.45 5.51 7.47
CA THR A 177 -0.71 6.18 8.76
C THR A 177 -2.10 6.80 8.78
N PHE A 178 -2.53 7.41 7.67
CA PHE A 178 -3.88 7.92 7.56
C PHE A 178 -4.92 6.79 7.61
N LEU A 179 -4.74 5.70 6.87
CA LEU A 179 -5.69 4.58 6.86
C LEU A 179 -5.77 3.85 8.21
N GLU A 180 -4.67 3.75 8.95
CA GLU A 180 -4.60 3.02 10.22
C GLU A 180 -5.06 3.86 11.41
N VAL A 181 -4.71 5.15 11.46
CA VAL A 181 -4.96 6.02 12.63
C VAL A 181 -5.76 7.27 12.22
N GLY A 182 -5.31 7.97 11.18
CA GLY A 182 -5.88 9.28 10.81
C GLY A 182 -7.36 9.25 10.42
N LEU A 183 -7.83 8.14 9.83
CA LEU A 183 -9.21 7.95 9.43
C LEU A 183 -10.15 7.93 10.65
N ALA A 184 -9.80 7.17 11.69
CA ALA A 184 -10.63 7.06 12.89
C ALA A 184 -10.72 8.41 13.63
N GLU A 185 -9.60 9.15 13.72
CA GLU A 185 -9.59 10.48 14.30
C GLU A 185 -10.46 11.47 13.52
N ALA A 186 -10.34 11.45 12.19
CA ALA A 186 -11.10 12.35 11.34
C ALA A 186 -12.61 12.05 11.40
N GLN A 187 -12.98 10.76 11.41
CA GLN A 187 -14.37 10.32 11.61
C GLN A 187 -14.92 10.75 12.98
N ALA A 188 -14.12 10.67 14.05
CA ALA A 188 -14.53 11.14 15.37
C ALA A 188 -14.78 12.65 15.41
N ARG A 189 -13.94 13.45 14.73
CA ARG A 189 -14.16 14.90 14.61
C ARG A 189 -15.40 15.23 13.79
N ASP A 190 -15.64 14.51 12.69
CA ASP A 190 -16.85 14.66 11.89
C ASP A 190 -18.11 14.34 12.72
N ALA A 191 -18.10 13.25 13.49
CA ALA A 191 -19.21 12.88 14.37
C ALA A 191 -19.47 13.95 15.44
N ALA A 192 -18.43 14.45 16.11
CA ALA A 192 -18.55 15.51 17.11
C ALA A 192 -19.11 16.82 16.52
N ALA A 193 -18.72 17.18 15.30
CA ALA A 193 -19.25 18.36 14.62
C ALA A 193 -20.74 18.20 14.26
N GLN A 194 -21.17 17.00 13.86
CA GLN A 194 -22.59 16.70 13.58
C GLN A 194 -23.45 16.77 14.85
N GLU A 195 -22.96 16.28 15.99
CA GLU A 195 -23.67 16.36 17.27
C GLU A 195 -23.87 17.80 17.76
N GLN A 196 -22.89 18.68 17.52
CA GLN A 196 -23.01 20.10 17.84
C GLN A 196 -24.04 20.83 16.96
N GLN A 197 -24.18 20.40 15.69
CA GLN A 197 -25.18 20.95 14.77
C GLN A 197 -26.61 20.46 15.06
N ASN A 198 -26.76 19.28 15.65
CA ASN A 198 -28.05 18.66 15.96
C ASN A 198 -28.61 19.01 17.36
N HIS A 199 -28.02 19.96 18.10
CA HIS A 199 -28.63 20.45 19.33
C HIS A 199 -29.90 21.26 19.00
N PRO A 200 -31.11 20.82 19.44
CA PRO A 200 -32.30 21.64 19.31
C PRO A 200 -32.09 22.90 20.14
N GLN A 201 -32.29 24.05 19.51
CA GLN A 201 -32.41 25.32 20.21
C GLN A 201 -33.61 25.19 21.16
N THR A 202 -33.34 24.90 22.44
CA THR A 202 -34.38 24.84 23.48
C THR A 202 -35.00 26.22 23.55
N GLY A 203 -36.18 26.35 22.92
CA GLY A 203 -36.89 27.60 22.80
C GLY A 203 -37.42 28.07 24.14
N ASN A 204 -36.80 29.10 24.70
CA ASN A 204 -37.48 29.96 25.66
C ASN A 204 -38.30 30.99 24.89
N ASN A 205 -39.54 30.63 24.54
CA ASN A 205 -40.55 31.60 24.13
C ASN A 205 -41.22 32.14 25.40
N GLY A 206 -40.92 33.38 25.77
CA GLY A 206 -41.34 33.98 27.04
C GLY A 206 -41.18 35.50 27.10
N ASN A 207 -41.91 36.17 26.21
CA ASN A 207 -42.42 37.54 26.32
C ASN A 207 -41.52 38.75 25.96
N ASN A 208 -42.12 39.59 25.12
CA ASN A 208 -41.60 40.73 24.38
C ASN A 208 -41.42 41.98 25.26
N GLY A 209 -40.30 42.70 25.07
CA GLY A 209 -40.00 43.95 25.75
C GLY A 209 -38.71 44.61 25.27
N ASN A 210 -38.69 45.03 24.00
CA ASN A 210 -37.94 46.17 23.46
C ASN A 210 -36.58 46.55 24.10
N SER A 211 -35.46 46.29 23.39
CA SER A 211 -34.44 47.29 22.99
C SER A 211 -33.11 46.62 22.58
N GLY A 212 -32.61 46.96 21.38
CA GLY A 212 -31.16 47.16 21.14
C GLY A 212 -30.32 45.99 20.62
N THR A 213 -29.85 46.16 19.38
CA THR A 213 -28.54 45.77 18.83
C THR A 213 -28.17 44.28 18.64
N GLY A 214 -27.90 43.91 17.38
CA GLY A 214 -26.71 43.10 17.07
C GLY A 214 -26.91 41.82 16.25
N VAL A 215 -26.43 41.88 15.00
CA VAL A 215 -25.74 40.83 14.22
C VAL A 215 -26.59 39.88 13.36
N THR A 216 -26.39 40.12 12.07
CA THR A 216 -26.59 39.34 10.84
C THR A 216 -26.38 37.83 10.91
N GLN A 217 -27.37 37.12 10.38
CA GLN A 217 -27.32 35.75 9.89
C GLN A 217 -26.46 35.69 8.61
N ALA A 218 -25.38 34.92 8.61
CA ALA A 218 -24.59 34.62 7.42
C ALA A 218 -24.64 33.12 7.13
N SER A 219 -25.43 32.76 6.13
CA SER A 219 -25.48 31.44 5.50
C SER A 219 -24.16 31.18 4.77
N ASN A 220 -23.38 30.19 5.18
CA ASN A 220 -22.20 29.77 4.42
C ASN A 220 -22.57 28.67 3.41
N THR A 221 -22.91 29.12 2.20
CA THR A 221 -22.70 28.35 0.97
C THR A 221 -21.24 28.52 0.56
N THR A 222 -20.45 27.46 0.56
CA THR A 222 -19.08 27.53 -0.01
C THR A 222 -19.00 26.67 -1.27
N THR A 223 -19.07 27.40 -2.36
CA THR A 223 -18.68 27.13 -3.74
C THR A 223 -17.38 26.33 -3.86
N VAL A 224 -17.42 25.30 -4.70
CA VAL A 224 -16.25 24.58 -5.23
C VAL A 224 -15.50 25.51 -6.19
N THR A 225 -14.23 25.80 -5.90
CA THR A 225 -13.32 26.47 -6.84
C THR A 225 -12.11 25.57 -7.09
N THR A 226 -12.07 25.01 -8.29
CA THR A 226 -10.91 24.36 -8.90
C THR A 226 -9.84 25.40 -9.20
N THR A 227 -8.60 25.23 -8.74
CA THR A 227 -7.48 26.07 -9.19
C THR A 227 -6.24 25.24 -9.49
N THR A 228 -5.85 25.27 -10.77
CA THR A 228 -4.59 24.82 -11.37
C THR A 228 -3.37 25.62 -10.90
N VAL A 229 -2.22 24.94 -10.79
CA VAL A 229 -0.91 25.41 -10.31
C VAL A 229 -0.16 26.26 -11.35
N THR A 230 0.60 27.28 -10.93
CA THR A 230 1.88 27.75 -11.54
C THR A 230 2.71 28.56 -10.51
N ALA A 231 4.05 28.40 -10.51
CA ALA A 231 5.04 28.87 -9.52
C ALA A 231 5.67 30.26 -9.79
N THR A 232 6.41 30.85 -8.81
CA THR A 232 7.80 31.47 -8.85
C THR A 232 8.14 32.35 -7.60
N ASP A 233 9.43 32.52 -7.30
CA ASP A 233 10.24 32.95 -6.11
C ASP A 233 10.26 34.41 -5.52
N THR A 234 10.96 34.55 -4.36
CA THR A 234 11.90 35.61 -3.83
C THR A 234 11.55 36.64 -2.69
N THR A 235 12.20 36.46 -1.51
CA THR A 235 13.01 37.33 -0.59
C THR A 235 12.65 38.75 -0.01
N THR A 236 12.92 38.89 1.32
CA THR A 236 13.46 40.05 2.12
C THR A 236 12.52 40.96 2.97
N ALA A 237 13.06 41.36 4.15
CA ALA A 237 12.48 41.91 5.39
C ALA A 237 12.19 43.43 5.48
N ALA A 238 11.35 43.86 6.46
CA ALA A 238 11.63 44.89 7.50
C ALA A 238 10.39 45.34 8.35
N THR A 239 10.58 45.37 9.68
CA THR A 239 10.05 46.21 10.79
C THR A 239 8.82 47.15 10.65
N GLY A 240 7.94 47.17 11.66
CA GLY A 240 7.12 48.36 12.01
C GLY A 240 5.81 48.10 12.76
N VAL A 241 5.58 48.81 13.86
CA VAL A 241 4.55 48.63 14.91
C VAL A 241 3.20 49.35 14.63
N LEU A 242 2.08 48.72 15.05
CA LEU A 242 0.71 49.22 15.39
C LEU A 242 -0.17 49.94 14.33
N ALA A 243 -1.35 49.35 14.03
CA ALA A 243 -2.68 49.78 14.54
C ALA A 243 -3.86 49.47 13.57
N SER A 244 -4.99 49.10 14.19
CA SER A 244 -6.37 49.44 13.82
C SER A 244 -7.03 48.88 12.53
N THR A 245 -7.93 47.91 12.77
CA THR A 245 -9.31 47.77 12.26
C THR A 245 -9.63 48.08 10.78
N GLY A 246 -10.19 47.08 10.10
CA GLY A 246 -11.25 47.29 9.11
C GLY A 246 -11.03 46.63 7.75
N VAL A 247 -11.80 45.55 7.54
CA VAL A 247 -12.30 44.91 6.32
C VAL A 247 -11.84 45.36 4.91
N ASP A 248 -11.66 44.32 4.08
CA ASP A 248 -11.68 44.27 2.61
C ASP A 248 -10.45 44.72 1.81
N ALA A 249 -9.61 43.76 1.39
CA ALA A 249 -9.21 43.51 -0.01
C ALA A 249 -8.11 42.42 -0.11
N PRO A 250 -7.99 41.70 -1.26
CA PRO A 250 -7.42 40.35 -1.38
C PRO A 250 -5.94 40.31 -1.79
N LEU A 251 -5.42 39.09 -2.09
CA LEU A 251 -4.04 38.67 -2.49
C LEU A 251 -3.30 38.02 -1.29
N GLY A 252 -2.62 36.87 -1.36
CA GLY A 252 -1.91 36.22 -2.45
C GLY A 252 -0.49 35.91 -1.93
N ALA A 253 -0.27 34.69 -1.39
CA ALA A 253 1.00 34.10 -0.90
C ALA A 253 1.72 34.89 0.24
N ILE A 254 2.51 34.35 1.19
CA ILE A 254 3.73 33.52 1.07
C ILE A 254 4.09 32.96 2.49
N THR A 255 4.40 31.65 2.53
CA THR A 255 5.18 30.78 3.46
C THR A 255 5.48 31.07 4.96
N ALA A 256 5.19 30.02 5.75
CA ALA A 256 6.07 29.22 6.61
C ALA A 256 6.97 29.86 7.68
N ALA A 257 6.73 29.49 8.95
CA ALA A 257 7.76 29.00 9.88
C ALA A 257 7.14 28.38 11.15
N GLY A 258 7.67 27.22 11.55
CA GLY A 258 8.05 26.98 12.95
C GLY A 258 6.99 26.48 13.93
N ALA A 259 7.16 25.22 14.34
CA ALA A 259 6.51 24.56 15.46
C ALA A 259 6.43 25.41 16.74
N THR A 260 5.31 25.35 17.46
CA THR A 260 5.29 25.29 18.93
C THR A 260 4.07 24.52 19.44
N SER A 261 4.35 23.57 20.30
CA SER A 261 3.43 22.77 21.11
C SER A 261 2.48 23.64 21.94
N VAL A 262 1.17 23.33 21.91
CA VAL A 262 0.23 23.81 22.93
C VAL A 262 -0.28 22.61 23.71
N ALA A 263 0.30 22.46 24.89
CA ALA A 263 -0.27 21.72 26.00
C ALA A 263 -1.50 22.47 26.54
N LEU A 264 -2.62 21.76 26.66
CA LEU A 264 -3.72 22.08 27.57
C LEU A 264 -3.87 20.81 28.43
N GLY A 265 -3.65 20.80 29.73
CA GLY A 265 -4.00 21.82 30.71
C GLY A 265 -5.05 21.22 31.64
N ALA A 266 -4.68 20.18 32.42
CA ALA A 266 -5.52 19.67 33.50
C ALA A 266 -4.99 20.26 34.82
N ALA A 267 -5.70 21.27 35.32
CA ALA A 267 -5.50 21.84 36.63
C ALA A 267 -6.09 20.91 37.70
N LEU A 268 -5.29 20.53 38.69
CA LEU A 268 -5.82 20.10 39.99
C LEU A 268 -5.04 20.80 41.09
N VAL A 269 -5.71 21.79 41.67
CA VAL A 269 -5.29 22.54 42.86
C VAL A 269 -5.85 21.83 44.08
N ALA A 270 -4.97 21.39 44.99
CA ALA A 270 -5.22 21.35 46.43
C ALA A 270 -3.87 21.17 47.16
N ALA A 271 -3.28 22.28 47.60
CA ALA A 271 -3.06 22.65 49.01
C ALA A 271 -2.13 21.70 49.80
N ARG A 272 -0.87 22.11 50.03
CA ARG A 272 -0.33 22.70 51.29
C ARG A 272 -0.53 21.76 52.51
N ARG A 273 0.49 21.38 53.31
CA ARG A 273 1.54 22.24 53.89
C ARG A 273 2.65 21.38 54.56
N ARG A 274 3.89 21.87 54.42
CA ARG A 274 5.14 21.50 55.13
C ARG A 274 5.02 21.41 56.67
N ARG A 275 5.89 20.58 57.27
CA ARG A 275 7.01 20.97 58.16
C ARG A 275 8.01 19.79 58.24
N GLN A 276 9.29 19.99 57.85
CA GLN A 276 10.41 20.36 58.73
C GLN A 276 10.63 19.29 59.82
N HIS A 277 11.81 18.79 60.19
CA HIS A 277 13.23 18.95 59.90
C HIS A 277 13.89 17.94 60.88
N GLN A 278 15.18 17.64 60.71
CA GLN A 278 16.08 16.98 61.68
C GLN A 278 15.85 15.45 61.83
N SER A 279 16.85 14.59 61.72
CA SER A 279 18.30 14.74 61.98
C SER A 279 19.10 13.81 61.08
#